data_AF-A0A947AT60-F1
#
_entry.id   AF-A0A947AT60-F1
#
_cell.length_a   1.000
_cell.length_b   1.000
_cell.length_c   1.000
_cell.angle_alpha   90.00
_cell.angle_beta   90.00
_cell.angle_gamma   90.00
#
_symmetry.space_group_name_H-M   'P 1'
#
loop_
_entity.id
_entity.type
_entity.pdbx_description
1 polymer ?
#
loop_
_entity_poly.entity_id
_entity_poly.type
_entity_poly.pdbx_seq_one_letter_code
_entity_poly.pdbx_strand_id
1 'polypeptide(L)'
;MKKTIFLPLLVSVMFLFPASQVFAHCEIPCGIYDDGLRLNLIQEHITTIEKSMNEIIKLEGADSSNQLVRWIMNKEEHANQLQQIVTQYFMTQRIKPDAADYEKKLTALHHMLVYAMKCKQTVDLANVEALRTAAKEFHDLYQHN
;
A
#
# COMPACT_ATOMS: atom_id res chain seq x y z
N MET A 1 6.44 -52.34 24.82
CA MET A 1 5.67 -51.10 25.10
C MET A 1 6.28 -49.93 24.32
N LYS A 2 6.23 -49.93 22.98
CA LYS A 2 5.37 -49.10 22.10
C LYS A 2 5.43 -47.55 22.23
N LYS A 3 6.22 -46.96 23.13
CA LYS A 3 6.20 -45.49 23.37
C LYS A 3 7.35 -44.67 22.73
N THR A 4 8.38 -45.29 22.15
CA THR A 4 9.58 -44.53 21.69
C THR A 4 9.56 -44.09 20.22
N ILE A 5 8.74 -44.71 19.36
CA ILE A 5 8.65 -44.35 17.93
C ILE A 5 7.68 -43.17 17.69
N PHE A 6 6.76 -42.91 18.61
CA PHE A 6 5.82 -41.79 18.48
C PHE A 6 6.49 -40.41 18.63
N LEU A 7 7.63 -40.32 19.33
CA LEU A 7 8.31 -39.06 19.60
C LEU A 7 8.97 -38.43 18.35
N PRO A 8 9.76 -39.14 17.51
CA PRO A 8 10.31 -38.54 16.29
C PRO A 8 9.24 -38.26 15.22
N LEU A 9 8.13 -39.03 15.21
CA LEU A 9 7.02 -38.78 14.30
C LEU A 9 6.30 -37.46 14.63
N LEU A 10 6.13 -37.17 15.92
CA LEU A 10 5.47 -35.95 16.39
C LEU A 10 6.29 -34.69 16.06
N VAL A 11 7.62 -34.77 16.10
CA VAL A 11 8.52 -33.66 15.74
C VAL A 11 8.54 -33.40 14.24
N SER A 12 8.46 -34.45 13.41
CA SER A 12 8.42 -34.33 11.94
C SER A 12 7.13 -33.68 11.44
N VAL A 13 5.99 -33.94 12.10
CA VAL A 13 4.70 -33.30 11.77
C VAL A 13 4.70 -31.79 12.08
N MET A 14 5.53 -31.34 13.02
CA MET A 14 5.62 -29.93 13.40
C MET A 14 6.23 -29.03 12.31
N PHE A 15 7.02 -29.61 11.38
CA PHE A 15 7.62 -28.90 10.24
C PHE A 15 6.73 -28.84 8.99
N LEU A 16 5.55 -29.46 9.01
CA LEU A 16 4.59 -29.44 7.89
C LEU A 16 3.60 -28.27 7.95
N PHE A 17 3.68 -27.42 8.98
CA PHE A 17 2.87 -26.22 9.04
C PHE A 17 3.56 -25.10 8.23
N PRO A 18 2.93 -24.56 7.18
CA PRO A 18 3.42 -23.33 6.57
C PRO A 18 3.39 -22.23 7.63
N ALA A 19 4.50 -21.52 7.82
CA ALA A 19 4.49 -20.30 8.62
C ALA A 19 3.51 -19.32 7.98
N SER A 20 2.42 -19.00 8.70
CA SER A 20 1.51 -17.93 8.30
C SER A 20 2.32 -16.65 8.12
N GLN A 21 2.11 -15.96 7.00
CA GLN A 21 2.68 -14.62 6.80
C GLN A 21 2.12 -13.70 7.87
N VAL A 22 2.99 -13.25 8.79
CA VAL A 22 2.60 -12.30 9.83
C VAL A 22 2.52 -10.92 9.17
N PHE A 23 1.30 -10.48 8.87
CA PHE A 23 1.02 -9.07 8.62
C PHE A 23 1.03 -8.31 9.95
N ALA A 24 2.22 -8.01 10.47
CA ALA A 24 2.34 -7.14 11.63
C ALA A 24 2.10 -5.69 11.20
N HIS A 25 0.85 -5.23 11.27
CA HIS A 25 0.56 -3.82 11.61
C HIS A 25 0.27 -3.81 13.11
N CYS A 26 1.31 -3.97 13.92
CA CYS A 26 1.19 -3.82 15.35
C CYS A 26 0.92 -2.34 15.64
N GLU A 27 -0.35 -1.97 15.81
CA GLU A 27 -0.84 -0.74 16.44
C GLU A 27 -0.51 -0.68 17.95
N ILE A 28 0.37 -1.58 18.39
CA ILE A 28 0.99 -1.57 19.70
C ILE A 28 2.05 -0.47 19.67
N PRO A 29 2.21 0.33 20.73
CA PRO A 29 3.21 1.40 20.81
C PRO A 29 4.63 0.80 20.94
N CYS A 30 5.11 0.11 19.90
CA CYS A 30 6.40 -0.57 19.86
C CYS A 30 7.55 0.37 19.51
N GLY A 31 7.26 1.58 18.99
CA GLY A 31 8.26 2.58 18.64
C GLY A 31 9.05 2.27 17.35
N ILE A 32 8.71 1.21 16.62
CA ILE A 32 9.42 0.79 15.41
C ILE A 32 8.72 1.39 14.19
N TYR A 33 9.31 2.45 13.64
CA TYR A 33 8.79 3.16 12.48
C TYR A 33 9.90 3.34 11.43
N ASP A 34 9.53 3.23 10.16
CA ASP A 34 10.38 3.53 9.02
C ASP A 34 9.54 4.32 8.01
N ASP A 35 9.38 5.60 8.33
CA ASP A 35 8.57 6.55 7.58
C ASP A 35 9.12 6.75 6.16
N GLY A 36 10.45 6.74 6.02
CA GLY A 36 11.13 6.88 4.72
C GLY A 36 10.79 5.73 3.77
N LEU A 37 10.81 4.49 4.26
CA LEU A 37 10.34 3.35 3.47
C LEU A 37 8.86 3.48 3.10
N ARG A 38 8.00 3.99 3.98
CA ARG A 38 6.57 4.16 3.66
C ARG A 38 6.32 5.23 2.60
N LEU A 39 7.06 6.32 2.65
CA LEU A 39 7.04 7.36 1.61
C LEU A 39 7.54 6.82 0.25
N ASN A 40 8.60 6.01 0.25
CA ASN A 40 9.09 5.36 -0.98
C ASN A 40 8.06 4.38 -1.56
N LEU A 41 7.44 3.56 -0.72
CA LEU A 41 6.38 2.63 -1.15
C LEU A 41 5.18 3.36 -1.75
N ILE A 42 4.78 4.52 -1.20
CA ILE A 42 3.75 5.37 -1.80
C ILE A 42 4.14 5.74 -3.24
N GLN A 43 5.38 6.20 -3.48
CA GLN A 43 5.84 6.57 -4.83
C GLN A 43 5.88 5.37 -5.78
N GLU A 44 6.29 4.20 -5.29
CA GLU A 44 6.29 2.97 -6.06
C GLU A 44 4.86 2.55 -6.46
N HIS A 45 3.90 2.64 -5.53
CA HIS A 45 2.49 2.38 -5.83
C HIS A 45 1.94 3.35 -6.87
N ILE A 46 2.24 4.65 -6.77
CA ILE A 46 1.81 5.65 -7.78
C ILE A 46 2.36 5.30 -9.16
N THR A 47 3.65 4.97 -9.23
CA THR A 47 4.31 4.55 -10.49
C THR A 47 3.67 3.29 -11.07
N THR A 48 3.32 2.33 -10.23
CA THR A 48 2.71 1.07 -10.67
C THR A 48 1.26 1.25 -11.11
N ILE A 49 0.51 2.13 -10.46
CA ILE A 49 -0.83 2.56 -10.88
C ILE A 49 -0.77 3.19 -12.27
N GLU A 50 0.15 4.14 -12.48
CA GLU A 50 0.35 4.80 -13.77
C GLU A 50 0.70 3.80 -14.88
N LYS A 51 1.64 2.90 -14.60
CA LYS A 51 2.02 1.84 -15.55
C LYS A 51 0.80 0.98 -15.91
N SER A 52 0.02 0.57 -14.92
CA SER A 52 -1.18 -0.24 -15.14
C SER A 52 -2.21 0.51 -15.98
N MET A 53 -2.42 1.82 -15.75
CA MET A 53 -3.32 2.65 -16.55
C MET A 53 -2.86 2.76 -18.00
N ASN A 54 -1.57 2.99 -18.23
CA ASN A 54 -1.00 3.04 -19.58
C ASN A 54 -1.14 1.69 -20.33
N GLU A 55 -0.93 0.57 -19.65
CA GLU A 55 -1.13 -0.75 -20.27
C GLU A 55 -2.60 -1.04 -20.58
N ILE A 56 -3.53 -0.59 -19.74
CA ILE A 56 -4.97 -0.70 -20.04
C ILE A 56 -5.31 0.10 -21.30
N ILE A 57 -4.85 1.34 -21.41
CA ILE A 57 -5.07 2.20 -22.59
C ILE A 57 -4.53 1.54 -23.87
N LYS A 58 -3.32 0.95 -23.81
CA LYS A 58 -2.72 0.27 -24.97
C LYS A 58 -3.49 -0.98 -25.42
N LEU A 59 -4.08 -1.70 -24.47
CA LEU A 59 -4.78 -2.95 -24.72
C LEU A 59 -6.27 -2.73 -25.06
N GLU A 60 -6.76 -1.49 -24.98
CA GLU A 60 -8.13 -1.16 -25.32
C GLU A 60 -8.42 -1.46 -26.81
N GLY A 61 -9.46 -2.26 -27.07
CA GLY A 61 -9.82 -2.71 -28.42
C GLY A 61 -9.01 -3.89 -28.96
N ALA A 62 -8.01 -4.40 -28.23
CA ALA A 62 -7.33 -5.65 -28.56
C ALA A 62 -8.09 -6.88 -28.01
N ASP A 63 -7.93 -8.04 -28.65
CA ASP A 63 -8.43 -9.32 -28.13
C ASP A 63 -7.50 -9.84 -27.00
N SER A 64 -7.48 -9.11 -25.89
CA SER A 64 -6.55 -9.32 -24.77
C SER A 64 -7.22 -9.15 -23.41
N SER A 65 -8.47 -9.60 -23.30
CA SER A 65 -9.31 -9.52 -22.09
C SER A 65 -8.61 -9.99 -20.81
N ASN A 66 -7.84 -11.09 -20.89
CA ASN A 66 -7.10 -11.60 -19.75
C ASN A 66 -6.03 -10.61 -19.24
N GLN A 67 -5.36 -9.90 -20.15
CA GLN A 67 -4.35 -8.89 -19.75
C GLN A 67 -5.02 -7.62 -19.21
N LEU A 68 -6.13 -7.19 -19.81
CA LEU A 68 -6.92 -6.08 -19.30
C LEU A 68 -7.34 -6.30 -17.85
N VAL A 69 -7.93 -7.47 -17.56
CA VAL A 69 -8.34 -7.82 -16.19
C VAL A 69 -7.15 -7.80 -15.22
N ARG A 70 -5.98 -8.34 -15.62
CA ARG A 70 -4.78 -8.33 -14.77
C ARG A 70 -4.33 -6.91 -14.44
N TRP A 71 -4.28 -6.02 -15.41
CA TRP A 71 -3.87 -4.63 -15.18
C TRP A 71 -4.87 -3.83 -14.37
N ILE A 72 -6.18 -4.07 -14.56
CA ILE A 72 -7.24 -3.46 -13.74
C ILE A 72 -7.09 -3.90 -12.27
N MET A 73 -6.94 -5.21 -12.03
CA MET A 73 -6.76 -5.74 -10.68
C MET A 73 -5.45 -5.25 -10.03
N ASN A 74 -4.35 -5.17 -10.79
CA ASN A 74 -3.07 -4.65 -10.29
C ASN A 74 -3.19 -3.18 -9.87
N LYS A 75 -3.87 -2.36 -10.69
CA LYS A 75 -4.14 -0.95 -10.39
C LYS A 75 -4.97 -0.77 -9.12
N GLU A 76 -6.03 -1.58 -8.97
CA GLU A 76 -6.89 -1.60 -7.77
C GLU A 76 -6.10 -1.93 -6.51
N GLU A 77 -5.28 -2.99 -6.57
CA GLU A 77 -4.49 -3.46 -5.43
C GLU A 77 -3.48 -2.41 -4.96
N HIS A 78 -2.70 -1.83 -5.89
CA HIS A 78 -1.72 -0.81 -5.52
C HIS A 78 -2.36 0.48 -5.00
N ALA A 79 -3.54 0.85 -5.50
CA ALA A 79 -4.30 1.96 -4.92
C ALA A 79 -4.75 1.65 -3.50
N ASN A 80 -5.22 0.43 -3.21
CA ASN A 80 -5.58 0.01 -1.85
C ASN A 80 -4.38 0.01 -0.90
N GLN A 81 -3.24 -0.52 -1.34
CA GLN A 81 -2.01 -0.55 -0.54
C GLN A 81 -1.52 0.86 -0.19
N LEU A 82 -1.52 1.78 -1.17
CA LEU A 82 -1.23 3.19 -0.92
C LEU A 82 -2.21 3.79 0.08
N GLN A 83 -3.52 3.60 -0.12
CA GLN A 83 -4.54 4.11 0.79
C GLN A 83 -4.37 3.55 2.21
N GLN A 84 -4.00 2.29 2.36
CA GLN A 84 -3.71 1.68 3.65
C GLN A 84 -2.49 2.30 4.33
N ILE A 85 -1.41 2.59 3.60
CA ILE A 85 -0.27 3.33 4.17
C ILE A 85 -0.71 4.72 4.63
N VAL A 86 -1.47 5.44 3.80
CA VAL A 86 -1.94 6.79 4.13
C VAL A 86 -2.82 6.79 5.38
N THR A 87 -3.86 5.95 5.42
CA THR A 87 -4.79 5.90 6.55
C THR A 87 -4.16 5.27 7.78
N GLN A 88 -3.70 4.02 7.66
CA GLN A 88 -3.35 3.20 8.80
C GLN A 88 -1.97 3.53 9.36
N TYR A 89 -1.03 4.02 8.55
CA TYR A 89 0.29 4.37 9.03
C TYR A 89 0.35 5.86 9.37
N PHE A 90 0.15 6.72 8.37
CA PHE A 90 0.37 8.15 8.60
C PHE A 90 -0.74 8.81 9.42
N MET A 91 -2.01 8.67 9.02
CA MET A 91 -3.10 9.39 9.69
C MET A 91 -3.35 8.89 11.13
N THR A 92 -3.30 7.58 11.38
CA THR A 92 -3.64 7.04 12.70
C THR A 92 -2.44 6.86 13.64
N GLN A 93 -1.24 6.59 13.13
CA GLN A 93 -0.07 6.28 13.98
C GLN A 93 0.99 7.38 14.02
N ARG A 94 1.20 8.13 12.92
CA ARG A 94 2.32 9.08 12.83
C ARG A 94 1.93 10.53 13.09
N ILE A 95 0.82 10.99 12.51
CA ILE A 95 0.39 12.39 12.65
C ILE A 95 -0.37 12.58 13.95
N LYS A 96 0.22 13.35 14.88
CA LYS A 96 -0.41 13.72 16.15
C LYS A 96 -1.27 14.99 16.00
N PRO A 97 -2.31 15.18 16.83
CA PRO A 97 -3.16 16.37 16.79
C PRO A 97 -2.43 17.71 17.01
N ASP A 98 -1.27 17.69 17.67
CA ASP A 98 -0.43 18.85 17.97
C ASP A 98 0.73 19.06 16.97
N ALA A 99 0.76 18.28 15.88
CA ALA A 99 1.80 18.40 14.87
C ALA A 99 1.78 19.79 14.20
N ALA A 100 2.96 20.34 13.88
CA ALA A 100 3.05 21.52 13.03
C ALA A 100 2.38 21.27 11.68
N ASP A 101 1.73 22.29 11.10
CA ASP A 101 1.01 22.18 9.82
C ASP A 101 0.01 21.00 9.76
N TYR A 102 -0.59 20.59 10.89
CA TYR A 102 -1.49 19.44 11.00
C TYR A 102 -2.58 19.43 9.91
N GLU A 103 -3.29 20.56 9.74
CA GLU A 103 -4.36 20.67 8.74
C GLU A 103 -3.85 20.50 7.30
N LYS A 104 -2.66 21.03 6.97
CA LYS A 104 -2.07 20.88 5.64
C LYS A 104 -1.66 19.43 5.39
N LYS A 105 -1.05 18.77 6.37
CA LYS A 105 -0.69 17.35 6.31
C LYS A 105 -1.92 16.48 6.09
N LEU A 106 -2.99 16.70 6.86
CA LEU A 106 -4.24 15.96 6.68
C LEU A 106 -4.90 16.24 5.33
N THR A 107 -4.84 17.48 4.84
CA THR A 107 -5.36 17.84 3.52
C THR A 107 -4.64 17.08 2.42
N ALA A 108 -3.29 17.07 2.45
CA ALA A 108 -2.48 16.33 1.49
C ALA A 108 -2.77 14.82 1.55
N LEU A 109 -2.82 14.23 2.75
CA LEU A 109 -3.17 12.81 2.94
C LEU A 109 -4.57 12.48 2.41
N HIS A 110 -5.57 13.33 2.70
CA HIS A 110 -6.93 13.14 2.18
C HIS A 110 -6.99 13.24 0.65
N HIS A 111 -6.28 14.20 0.05
CA HIS A 111 -6.14 14.29 -1.41
C HIS A 111 -5.55 13.01 -1.99
N MET A 112 -4.52 12.42 -1.36
CA MET A 112 -3.96 11.15 -1.81
C MET A 112 -5.02 10.05 -1.81
N LEU A 113 -5.88 9.96 -0.79
CA LEU A 113 -6.97 8.97 -0.74
C LEU A 113 -7.96 9.16 -1.88
N VAL A 114 -8.39 10.40 -2.12
CA VAL A 114 -9.37 10.72 -3.17
C VAL A 114 -8.81 10.44 -4.56
N TYR A 115 -7.59 10.87 -4.86
CA TYR A 115 -7.00 10.66 -6.18
C TYR A 115 -6.61 9.19 -6.40
N ALA A 116 -6.17 8.46 -5.37
CA ALA A 116 -5.98 7.01 -5.47
C ALA A 116 -7.29 6.30 -5.83
N MET A 117 -8.42 6.68 -5.20
CA MET A 117 -9.74 6.15 -5.55
C MET A 117 -10.12 6.47 -7.01
N LYS A 118 -9.87 7.70 -7.49
CA LYS A 118 -10.13 8.07 -8.89
C LYS A 118 -9.27 7.28 -9.88
N CYS A 119 -8.02 6.99 -9.51
CA CYS A 119 -7.15 6.11 -10.30
C CYS A 119 -7.71 4.69 -10.38
N LYS A 120 -8.45 4.18 -9.38
CA LYS A 120 -9.16 2.89 -9.49
C LYS A 120 -10.28 2.93 -10.52
N GLN A 121 -11.07 4.00 -10.50
CA GLN A 121 -12.29 4.14 -11.30
C GLN A 121 -12.04 4.46 -12.78
N THR A 122 -10.88 5.02 -13.12
CA THR A 122 -10.62 5.57 -14.46
C THR A 122 -9.24 5.18 -15.00
N VAL A 123 -8.95 5.56 -16.25
CA VAL A 123 -7.60 5.53 -16.84
C VAL A 123 -7.08 6.95 -17.15
N ASP A 124 -7.70 7.98 -16.58
CA ASP A 124 -7.26 9.37 -16.76
C ASP A 124 -6.01 9.67 -15.92
N LEU A 125 -4.88 9.84 -16.62
CA LEU A 125 -3.56 10.10 -16.03
C LEU A 125 -3.48 11.43 -15.28
N ALA A 126 -4.41 12.37 -15.47
CA ALA A 126 -4.47 13.58 -14.65
C ALA A 126 -4.68 13.26 -13.15
N ASN A 127 -5.37 12.16 -12.84
CA ASN A 127 -5.53 11.70 -11.46
C ASN A 127 -4.21 11.17 -10.86
N VAL A 128 -3.34 10.57 -11.69
CA VAL A 128 -2.01 10.12 -11.26
C VAL A 128 -1.13 11.34 -10.92
N GLU A 129 -1.14 12.37 -11.76
CA GLU A 129 -0.37 13.59 -11.49
C GLU A 129 -0.86 14.32 -10.23
N ALA A 130 -2.18 14.39 -10.04
CA ALA A 130 -2.77 14.96 -8.83
C ALA A 130 -2.39 14.15 -7.57
N LEU A 131 -2.43 12.81 -7.66
CA LEU A 131 -1.98 11.92 -6.59
C LEU A 131 -0.50 12.10 -6.26
N ARG A 132 0.36 12.18 -7.28
CA ARG A 132 1.80 12.43 -7.13
C ARG A 132 2.09 13.78 -6.49
N THR A 133 1.36 14.81 -6.91
CA THR A 133 1.47 16.16 -6.34
C THR A 133 1.11 16.16 -4.86
N ALA A 134 -0.02 15.54 -4.49
CA ALA A 134 -0.43 15.42 -3.09
C ALA A 134 0.57 14.62 -2.25
N ALA A 135 1.11 13.52 -2.80
CA ALA A 135 2.15 12.73 -2.13
C ALA A 135 3.45 13.52 -1.92
N LYS A 136 3.84 14.35 -2.91
CA LYS A 136 5.00 15.23 -2.79
C LYS A 136 4.78 16.32 -1.74
N GLU A 137 3.61 16.96 -1.76
CA GLU A 137 3.24 17.97 -0.76
C GLU A 137 3.28 17.39 0.66
N PHE A 138 2.70 16.20 0.86
CA PHE A 138 2.80 15.52 2.14
C PHE A 138 4.26 15.21 2.53
N HIS A 139 5.07 14.69 1.60
CA HIS A 139 6.47 14.40 1.84
C HIS A 139 7.26 15.65 2.29
N ASP A 140 7.10 16.76 1.59
CA ASP A 140 7.78 18.03 1.93
C ASP A 140 7.33 18.55 3.30
N LEU A 141 6.01 18.56 3.57
CA LEU A 141 5.44 18.92 4.87
C LEU A 141 5.92 18.00 6.00
N TYR A 142 6.18 16.72 5.71
CA TYR A 142 6.62 15.74 6.67
C TYR A 142 8.11 15.90 7.02
N GLN A 143 8.97 16.17 6.03
CA GLN A 143 10.42 16.35 6.20
C GLN A 143 10.80 17.67 6.88
N HIS A 144 9.98 18.71 6.80
CA HIS A 144 10.25 20.01 7.40
C HIS A 144 9.76 20.14 8.86
N ASN A 145 9.78 19.04 9.63
CA ASN A 145 9.51 19.03 11.08
C ASN A 145 10.75 18.71 11.89
#